data_AF-A0A6P8JKR5-F1
#
_entry.id   AF-A0A6P8JKR5-F1
#
_cell.length_a   1.000
_cell.length_b   1.000
_cell.length_c   1.000
_cell.angle_alpha   90.00
_cell.angle_beta   90.00
_cell.angle_gamma   90.00
#
_symmetry.space_group_name_H-M   'P 1'
#
loop_
_entity.id
_entity.type
_entity.pdbx_description
1 polymer ?
#
loop_
_entity_poly.entity_id
_entity_poly.type
_entity_poly.pdbx_seq_one_letter_code
_entity_poly.pdbx_strand_id
1 'polypeptide(L)'
;MTRNAFEELRVQLRTLRWLGVLRFTIDFNKCLVRENASEERSASLYLIGVVGITCSLIIYSTYYPSHFIMGKHNSTGNCYALINIRFCSVVTMLIYIQLYIQRFRFVTLLQSILRLNQISGSHRKEETFAFYYYTHLSLLIICMLNYAYGYWTAGVRLTTIPIYLLQYGFSYLFLGQVVVLFACIQQILLSILKYYNQVVLINFKSCKESRELYYNFCKYNQVIWLSYIEINHCFGLLLLLVTGLILLITPSGPFYLVSTIFEGRFRQNWQFTLMSLTAILWSLPWIVLLVFSMGRNDVQKEVGKCVYYPLK
;
A
#
# COMPACT_ATOMS: atom_id res chain seq x y z
N MET A 1 -10.16 -25.04 10.70
CA MET A 1 -8.84 -25.22 10.07
C MET A 1 -8.19 -23.85 9.98
N THR A 2 -7.21 -23.58 10.83
CA THR A 2 -6.53 -22.28 10.96
C THR A 2 -5.64 -22.04 9.75
N ARG A 3 -5.94 -20.98 8.98
CA ARG A 3 -5.14 -20.56 7.83
C ARG A 3 -3.93 -19.84 8.40
N ASN A 4 -2.76 -20.47 8.30
CA ASN A 4 -1.52 -19.88 8.78
C ASN A 4 -1.31 -18.50 8.11
N ALA A 5 -1.02 -17.46 8.90
CA ALA A 5 -0.65 -16.10 8.46
C ALA A 5 0.31 -16.05 7.25
N PHE A 6 1.13 -17.09 7.12
CA PHE A 6 2.09 -17.29 6.04
C PHE A 6 1.45 -17.61 4.68
N GLU A 7 0.34 -18.34 4.65
CA GLU A 7 -0.41 -18.60 3.42
C GLU A 7 -1.06 -17.32 2.89
N GLU A 8 -1.52 -16.46 3.79
CA GLU A 8 -2.13 -15.17 3.42
C GLU A 8 -1.07 -14.20 2.89
N LEU A 9 0.07 -14.09 3.57
CA LEU A 9 1.23 -13.33 3.07
C LEU A 9 1.73 -13.86 1.71
N ARG A 10 1.67 -15.19 1.49
CA ARG A 10 2.02 -15.81 0.21
C ARG A 10 1.11 -15.33 -0.94
N VAL A 11 -0.19 -15.15 -0.72
CA VAL A 11 -1.11 -14.63 -1.74
C VAL A 11 -0.77 -13.18 -2.12
N GLN A 12 -0.46 -12.35 -1.13
CA GLN A 12 -0.05 -10.96 -1.36
C GLN A 12 1.27 -10.87 -2.12
N LEU A 13 2.28 -11.63 -1.70
CA LEU A 13 3.59 -11.68 -2.37
C LEU A 13 3.47 -12.24 -3.79
N ARG A 14 2.56 -13.19 -4.03
CA ARG A 14 2.26 -13.66 -5.38
C ARG A 14 1.66 -12.54 -6.23
N THR A 15 0.75 -11.75 -5.68
CA THR A 15 0.15 -10.59 -6.38
C THR A 15 1.22 -9.56 -6.76
N LEU A 16 2.15 -9.24 -5.85
CA LEU A 16 3.27 -8.33 -6.12
C LEU A 16 4.26 -8.89 -7.14
N ARG A 17 4.44 -10.21 -7.19
CA ARG A 17 5.21 -10.89 -8.24
C ARG A 17 4.53 -10.79 -9.60
N TRP A 18 3.21 -10.96 -9.67
CA TRP A 18 2.42 -10.77 -10.89
C TRP A 18 2.48 -9.32 -11.40
N LEU A 19 2.48 -8.36 -10.49
CA LEU A 19 2.63 -6.94 -10.83
C LEU A 19 4.07 -6.57 -11.27
N GLY A 20 5.03 -7.50 -11.19
CA GLY A 20 6.40 -7.30 -11.67
C GLY A 20 7.33 -6.54 -10.72
N VAL A 21 6.86 -6.22 -9.51
CA VAL A 21 7.49 -5.28 -8.57
C VAL A 21 8.54 -5.99 -7.70
N LEU A 22 8.16 -7.17 -7.21
CA LEU A 22 8.88 -7.94 -6.21
C LEU A 22 8.97 -9.39 -6.71
N ARG A 23 9.72 -9.57 -7.80
CA ARG A 23 9.93 -10.86 -8.45
C ARG A 23 11.07 -11.62 -7.79
N PHE A 24 10.72 -12.45 -6.83
CA PHE A 24 11.65 -13.36 -6.16
C PHE A 24 11.05 -14.74 -5.98
N THR A 25 11.94 -15.73 -5.85
CA THR A 25 11.56 -17.11 -5.54
C THR A 25 11.63 -17.31 -4.04
N ILE A 26 10.49 -17.55 -3.39
CA ILE A 26 10.43 -17.74 -1.94
C ILE A 26 10.26 -19.22 -1.63
N ASP A 27 11.27 -19.80 -0.98
CA ASP A 27 11.16 -21.08 -0.30
C ASP A 27 10.67 -20.81 1.13
N PHE A 28 9.36 -20.93 1.30
CA PHE A 28 8.67 -20.72 2.57
C PHE A 28 9.04 -21.78 3.63
N ASN A 29 9.44 -22.99 3.22
CA ASN A 29 9.84 -24.04 4.16
C ASN A 29 11.23 -23.78 4.73
N LYS A 30 12.13 -23.20 3.93
CA LYS A 30 13.50 -22.88 4.32
C LYS A 30 13.68 -21.42 4.77
N CYS A 31 12.63 -20.59 4.73
CA CYS A 31 12.72 -19.14 4.91
C CYS A 31 13.85 -18.52 4.08
N LEU A 32 13.93 -18.91 2.81
CA LEU A 32 14.94 -18.45 1.86
C LEU A 32 14.25 -17.70 0.73
N VAL A 33 14.75 -16.51 0.43
CA VAL A 33 14.31 -15.72 -0.72
C VAL A 33 15.48 -15.70 -1.69
N ARG A 34 15.30 -16.30 -2.87
CA ARG A 34 16.32 -16.42 -3.92
C ARG A 34 15.98 -15.51 -5.09
N GLU A 35 16.98 -14.78 -5.55
CA GLU A 35 16.95 -14.09 -6.83
C GLU A 35 17.63 -14.96 -7.89
N ASN A 36 16.97 -15.12 -9.04
CA ASN A 36 17.50 -15.82 -10.19
C ASN A 36 17.72 -14.81 -11.32
N ALA A 37 18.71 -15.04 -12.19
CA ALA A 37 18.97 -14.17 -13.35
C ALA A 37 17.75 -14.00 -14.27
N SER A 38 16.87 -15.00 -14.36
CA SER A 38 15.61 -14.92 -15.10
C SER A 38 14.58 -14.00 -14.45
N GLU A 39 14.50 -13.98 -13.12
CA GLU A 39 13.60 -13.09 -12.38
C GLU A 39 14.10 -11.64 -12.46
N GLU A 40 15.42 -11.43 -12.46
CA GLU A 40 16.02 -10.11 -12.68
C GLU A 40 15.70 -9.55 -14.06
N ARG A 41 15.91 -10.35 -15.11
CA ARG A 41 15.57 -9.97 -16.48
C ARG A 41 14.08 -9.64 -16.61
N SER A 42 13.23 -10.42 -15.96
CA SER A 42 11.79 -10.15 -15.96
C SER A 42 11.44 -8.87 -15.22
N ALA A 43 11.98 -8.65 -14.02
CA ALA A 43 11.77 -7.42 -13.25
C ALA A 43 12.18 -6.18 -14.05
N SER A 44 13.31 -6.24 -14.76
CA SER A 44 13.78 -5.18 -15.66
C SER A 44 12.81 -4.93 -16.82
N LEU A 45 12.28 -5.98 -17.46
CA LEU A 45 11.28 -5.84 -18.53
C LEU A 45 9.98 -5.18 -18.03
N TYR A 46 9.51 -5.56 -16.84
CA TYR A 46 8.33 -4.92 -16.23
C TYR A 46 8.61 -3.46 -15.89
N LEU A 47 9.79 -3.12 -15.36
CA LEU A 47 10.20 -1.74 -15.12
C LEU A 47 10.16 -0.92 -16.42
N ILE A 48 10.80 -1.41 -17.49
CA ILE A 48 10.81 -0.75 -18.79
C ILE A 48 9.39 -0.57 -19.32
N GLY A 49 8.54 -1.61 -19.19
CA GLY A 49 7.15 -1.57 -19.60
C GLY A 49 6.34 -0.50 -18.84
N VAL A 50 6.41 -0.50 -17.51
CA VAL A 50 5.69 0.47 -16.68
C VAL A 50 6.17 1.89 -16.94
N VAL A 51 7.49 2.13 -16.97
CA VAL A 51 8.08 3.44 -17.28
C VAL A 51 7.66 3.90 -18.67
N GLY A 52 7.73 3.01 -19.67
CA GLY A 52 7.31 3.30 -21.05
C GLY A 52 5.84 3.69 -21.13
N ILE A 53 4.95 2.96 -20.46
CA ILE A 53 3.52 3.26 -20.42
C ILE A 53 3.27 4.59 -19.70
N THR A 54 3.83 4.81 -18.51
CA THR A 54 3.62 6.05 -17.75
C THR A 54 4.16 7.27 -18.48
N CYS A 55 5.34 7.16 -19.11
CA CYS A 55 5.90 8.24 -19.95
C CYS A 55 5.02 8.52 -21.16
N SER A 56 4.54 7.47 -21.84
CA SER A 56 3.62 7.62 -22.98
C SER A 56 2.33 8.32 -22.58
N LEU A 57 1.77 7.99 -21.41
CA LEU A 57 0.58 8.66 -20.88
C LEU A 57 0.83 10.13 -20.53
N ILE A 58 1.98 10.45 -19.93
CA ILE A 58 2.37 11.84 -19.63
C ILE A 58 2.51 12.63 -20.94
N ILE A 59 3.25 12.11 -21.91
CA ILE A 59 3.44 12.72 -23.24
C ILE A 59 2.07 12.92 -23.90
N TYR A 60 1.26 11.88 -24.00
CA TYR A 60 -0.07 11.94 -24.62
C TYR A 60 -0.98 12.99 -23.96
N SER A 61 -1.01 13.02 -22.62
CA SER A 61 -1.80 14.03 -21.88
C SER A 61 -1.26 15.45 -22.05
N THR A 62 0.01 15.61 -22.43
CA THR A 62 0.66 16.91 -22.66
C THR A 62 0.37 17.43 -24.05
N TYR A 63 0.43 16.57 -25.08
CA TYR A 63 0.13 16.95 -26.46
C TYR A 63 -1.38 17.07 -26.74
N TYR A 64 -2.22 16.25 -26.08
CA TYR A 64 -3.66 16.21 -26.32
C TYR A 64 -4.47 16.45 -25.03
N PRO A 65 -4.29 17.59 -24.34
CA PRO A 65 -5.01 17.87 -23.09
C PRO A 65 -6.52 17.96 -23.29
N SER A 66 -6.98 18.35 -24.49
CA SER A 66 -8.40 18.46 -24.83
C SER A 66 -9.15 17.11 -24.77
N HIS A 67 -8.44 15.98 -24.94
CA HIS A 67 -9.05 14.65 -24.85
C HIS A 67 -9.43 14.24 -23.42
N PHE A 68 -8.88 14.93 -22.42
CA PHE A 68 -9.09 14.68 -20.99
C PHE A 68 -10.10 15.64 -20.36
N ILE A 69 -10.72 16.52 -21.16
CA ILE A 69 -11.74 17.46 -20.69
C ILE A 69 -13.02 16.71 -20.32
N MET A 70 -13.54 16.99 -19.14
CA MET A 70 -14.86 16.60 -18.69
C MET A 70 -15.85 17.71 -19.08
N GLY A 71 -16.79 17.40 -19.98
CA GLY A 71 -17.69 18.41 -20.56
C GLY A 71 -18.59 19.10 -19.53
N LYS A 72 -18.86 18.47 -18.39
CA LYS A 72 -19.66 19.06 -17.30
C LYS A 72 -18.85 19.78 -16.23
N HIS A 73 -17.51 19.75 -16.27
CA HIS A 73 -16.66 20.49 -15.33
C HIS A 73 -16.32 21.89 -15.85
N ASN A 74 -16.05 22.79 -14.90
CA ASN A 74 -15.45 24.09 -15.20
C ASN A 74 -13.96 23.95 -15.58
N SER A 75 -13.36 25.03 -16.10
CA SER A 75 -11.97 25.03 -16.59
C SER A 75 -10.97 24.64 -15.48
N THR A 76 -11.19 25.11 -14.26
CA THR A 76 -10.38 24.78 -13.08
C THR A 76 -10.41 23.29 -12.74
N GLY A 77 -11.60 22.67 -12.74
CA GLY A 77 -11.77 21.23 -12.49
C GLY A 77 -11.08 20.38 -13.56
N ASN A 78 -11.15 20.80 -14.82
CA ASN A 78 -10.45 20.12 -15.92
C ASN A 78 -8.92 20.25 -15.82
N CYS A 79 -8.42 21.43 -15.44
CA CYS A 79 -6.99 21.63 -15.16
C CYS A 79 -6.51 20.72 -14.03
N TYR A 80 -7.27 20.66 -12.94
CA TYR A 80 -6.94 19.84 -11.78
C TYR A 80 -6.98 18.33 -12.10
N ALA A 81 -7.97 17.86 -12.87
CA ALA A 81 -8.02 16.47 -13.32
C ALA A 81 -6.82 16.07 -14.19
N LEU A 82 -6.35 16.99 -15.03
CA LEU A 82 -5.16 16.81 -15.87
C LEU A 82 -3.87 16.79 -15.04
N ILE A 83 -3.78 17.62 -13.99
CA ILE A 83 -2.67 17.58 -13.03
C ILE A 83 -2.67 16.24 -12.30
N ASN A 84 -3.82 15.79 -11.81
CA ASN A 84 -3.92 14.55 -11.05
C ASN A 84 -3.51 13.33 -11.86
N ILE A 85 -3.94 13.21 -13.13
CA ILE A 85 -3.54 12.06 -13.96
C ILE A 85 -2.03 12.05 -14.21
N ARG A 86 -1.44 13.20 -14.52
CA ARG A 86 0.01 13.33 -14.76
C ARG A 86 0.80 13.01 -13.51
N PHE A 87 0.41 13.58 -12.37
CA PHE A 87 1.09 13.37 -11.11
C PHE A 87 0.95 11.91 -10.64
N CYS A 88 -0.21 11.30 -10.84
CA CYS A 88 -0.41 9.87 -10.60
C CYS A 88 0.54 9.02 -11.45
N SER A 89 0.71 9.32 -12.74
CA SER A 89 1.68 8.63 -13.60
C SER A 89 3.12 8.80 -13.11
N VAL A 90 3.52 10.01 -12.72
CA VAL A 90 4.86 10.30 -12.20
C VAL A 90 5.12 9.55 -10.90
N VAL A 91 4.18 9.60 -9.94
CA VAL A 91 4.34 8.91 -8.65
C VAL A 91 4.40 7.40 -8.83
N THR A 92 3.53 6.82 -9.65
CA THR A 92 3.55 5.38 -9.96
C THR A 92 4.89 4.98 -10.57
N MET A 93 5.42 5.77 -11.51
CA MET A 93 6.73 5.55 -12.12
C MET A 93 7.86 5.60 -11.08
N LEU A 94 7.90 6.64 -10.25
CA LEU A 94 8.95 6.83 -9.23
C LEU A 94 8.96 5.70 -8.20
N ILE A 95 7.79 5.30 -7.72
CA ILE A 95 7.65 4.19 -6.76
C ILE A 95 8.10 2.88 -7.40
N TYR A 96 7.79 2.65 -8.67
CA TYR A 96 8.23 1.45 -9.38
C TYR A 96 9.75 1.40 -9.55
N ILE A 97 10.37 2.52 -9.92
CA ILE A 97 11.83 2.66 -10.00
C ILE A 97 12.47 2.42 -8.63
N GLN A 98 11.93 3.03 -7.57
CA GLN A 98 12.46 2.89 -6.24
C GLN A 98 12.39 1.43 -5.75
N LEU A 99 11.27 0.74 -5.98
CA LEU A 99 11.12 -0.67 -5.62
C LEU A 99 12.09 -1.57 -6.38
N TYR A 100 12.36 -1.26 -7.65
CA TYR A 100 13.38 -1.98 -8.43
C TYR A 100 14.77 -1.79 -7.82
N ILE A 101 15.17 -0.54 -7.50
CA ILE A 101 16.48 -0.24 -6.90
C ILE A 101 16.63 -0.88 -5.51
N GLN A 102 15.56 -0.84 -4.70
CA GLN A 102 15.58 -1.33 -3.32
C GLN A 102 15.27 -2.82 -3.17
N ARG A 103 15.07 -3.56 -4.28
CA ARG A 103 14.58 -4.94 -4.25
C ARG A 103 15.42 -5.88 -3.39
N PHE A 104 16.76 -5.79 -3.47
CA PHE A 104 17.67 -6.60 -2.65
C PHE A 104 17.48 -6.38 -1.14
N ARG A 105 17.20 -5.13 -0.74
CA ARG A 105 16.92 -4.80 0.66
C ARG A 105 15.57 -5.34 1.09
N PHE A 106 14.56 -5.23 0.23
CA PHE A 106 13.23 -5.84 0.45
C PHE A 106 13.32 -7.36 0.65
N VAL A 107 14.12 -8.04 -0.16
CA VAL A 107 14.40 -9.47 -0.04
C VAL A 107 15.02 -9.80 1.33
N THR A 108 16.02 -9.03 1.74
CA THR A 108 16.72 -9.23 3.02
C THR A 108 15.80 -8.98 4.22
N LEU A 109 14.98 -7.92 4.15
CA LEU A 109 13.98 -7.58 5.16
C LEU A 109 12.94 -8.70 5.29
N LEU A 110 12.37 -9.13 4.16
CA LEU A 110 11.39 -10.20 4.14
C LEU A 110 11.97 -11.49 4.72
N GLN A 111 13.16 -11.88 4.29
CA GLN A 111 13.83 -13.08 4.81
C GLN A 111 14.06 -13.02 6.33
N SER A 112 14.47 -11.85 6.85
CA SER A 112 14.69 -11.64 8.28
C SER A 112 13.39 -11.81 9.08
N ILE A 113 12.29 -11.24 8.57
CA ILE A 113 10.96 -11.34 9.18
C ILE A 113 10.46 -12.80 9.16
N LEU A 114 10.60 -13.51 8.03
CA LEU A 114 10.16 -14.91 7.92
C LEU A 114 10.90 -15.79 8.94
N ARG A 115 12.22 -15.61 9.09
CA ARG A 115 13.02 -16.34 10.08
C ARG A 115 12.59 -16.05 11.52
N LEU A 116 12.36 -14.77 11.86
CA LEU A 116 11.92 -14.39 13.20
C LEU A 116 10.50 -14.89 13.52
N ASN A 117 9.61 -14.91 12.53
CA ASN A 117 8.25 -15.44 12.68
C ASN A 117 8.24 -16.96 12.89
N GLN A 118 9.09 -17.70 12.16
CA GLN A 118 9.23 -19.16 12.34
C GLN A 118 9.73 -19.52 13.74
N ILE A 119 10.70 -18.76 14.27
CA ILE A 119 11.28 -19.00 15.60
C ILE A 119 10.28 -18.66 16.73
N SER A 120 9.47 -17.62 16.54
CA SER A 120 8.51 -17.17 17.57
C SER A 120 7.23 -18.00 17.64
N GLY A 121 7.05 -18.98 16.74
CA GLY A 121 5.94 -19.94 16.81
C GLY A 121 4.57 -19.26 16.91
N SER A 122 4.29 -18.29 16.02
CA SER A 122 3.08 -17.47 16.02
C SER A 122 1.79 -18.30 15.87
N HIS A 123 1.35 -18.87 16.99
CA HIS A 123 0.09 -19.59 17.19
C HIS A 123 -0.97 -18.71 17.90
N ARG A 124 -0.72 -17.41 18.03
CA ARG A 124 -1.63 -16.51 18.75
C ARG A 124 -2.48 -15.71 17.77
N LYS A 125 -3.78 -16.03 17.82
CA LYS A 125 -4.95 -15.34 17.22
C LYS A 125 -4.62 -14.65 15.90
N GLU A 126 -4.97 -15.35 14.83
CA GLU A 126 -5.07 -14.86 13.45
C GLU A 126 -5.75 -13.48 13.42
N GLU A 127 -4.98 -12.42 13.56
CA GLU A 127 -5.43 -11.11 13.11
C GLU A 127 -5.35 -11.18 11.57
N THR A 128 -6.50 -11.29 10.93
CA THR A 128 -6.66 -11.70 9.53
C THR A 128 -5.93 -10.77 8.56
N PHE A 129 -4.74 -11.15 8.09
CA PHE A 129 -4.04 -10.47 6.98
C PHE A 129 -4.88 -10.46 5.70
N ALA A 130 -5.71 -11.50 5.55
CA ALA A 130 -6.78 -11.58 4.57
C ALA A 130 -7.70 -10.36 4.56
N PHE A 131 -8.02 -9.78 5.72
CA PHE A 131 -8.91 -8.62 5.80
C PHE A 131 -8.34 -7.42 5.02
N TYR A 132 -7.05 -7.09 5.21
CA TYR A 132 -6.43 -5.97 4.50
C TYR A 132 -6.42 -6.20 2.98
N TYR A 133 -6.09 -7.42 2.55
CA TYR A 133 -6.04 -7.77 1.12
C TYR A 133 -7.43 -7.77 0.46
N TYR A 134 -8.42 -8.42 1.08
CA TYR A 134 -9.78 -8.46 0.55
C TYR A 134 -10.45 -7.09 0.58
N THR A 135 -10.18 -6.28 1.61
CA THR A 135 -10.66 -4.90 1.67
C THR A 135 -10.06 -4.08 0.53
N HIS A 136 -8.75 -4.18 0.30
CA HIS A 136 -8.08 -3.51 -0.82
C HIS A 136 -8.66 -3.90 -2.19
N LEU A 137 -8.84 -5.20 -2.46
CA LEU A 137 -9.43 -5.66 -3.72
C LEU A 137 -10.89 -5.23 -3.88
N SER A 138 -11.68 -5.28 -2.81
CA SER A 138 -13.08 -4.84 -2.83
C SER A 138 -13.16 -3.33 -3.13
N LEU A 139 -12.29 -2.54 -2.49
CA LEU A 139 -12.18 -1.12 -2.73
C LEU A 139 -11.72 -0.79 -4.16
N LEU A 140 -10.83 -1.59 -4.75
CA LEU A 140 -10.46 -1.43 -6.16
C LEU A 140 -11.68 -1.59 -7.07
N ILE A 141 -12.50 -2.62 -6.86
CA ILE A 141 -13.70 -2.85 -7.68
C ILE A 141 -14.67 -1.68 -7.54
N ILE A 142 -14.95 -1.25 -6.30
CA ILE A 142 -15.83 -0.11 -6.01
C ILE A 142 -15.28 1.17 -6.67
N CYS A 143 -13.98 1.40 -6.56
CA CYS A 143 -13.29 2.56 -7.13
C CYS A 143 -13.43 2.60 -8.66
N MET A 144 -13.19 1.46 -9.33
CA MET A 144 -13.26 1.35 -10.79
C MET A 144 -14.67 1.55 -11.32
N LEU A 145 -15.68 0.97 -10.66
CA LEU A 145 -17.09 1.18 -11.00
C LEU A 145 -17.49 2.64 -10.81
N ASN A 146 -17.07 3.25 -9.70
CA ASN A 146 -17.36 4.64 -9.39
C ASN A 146 -16.73 5.62 -10.39
N TYR A 147 -15.46 5.41 -10.76
CA TYR A 147 -14.78 6.21 -11.77
C TYR A 147 -15.38 6.03 -13.16
N ALA A 148 -15.73 4.81 -13.55
CA ALA A 148 -16.38 4.56 -14.83
C ALA A 148 -17.71 5.33 -14.93
N TYR A 149 -18.55 5.22 -13.90
CA TYR A 149 -19.81 5.94 -13.83
C TYR A 149 -19.62 7.46 -13.81
N GLY A 150 -18.70 7.96 -12.99
CA GLY A 150 -18.44 9.40 -12.86
C GLY A 150 -17.88 10.04 -14.13
N TYR A 151 -16.94 9.39 -14.82
CA TYR A 151 -16.40 9.91 -16.09
C TYR A 151 -17.41 9.84 -17.22
N TRP A 152 -18.19 8.75 -17.29
CA TRP A 152 -19.29 8.63 -18.25
C TRP A 152 -20.29 9.78 -18.09
N THR A 153 -20.74 10.00 -16.85
CA THR A 153 -21.76 11.00 -16.55
C THR A 153 -21.25 12.43 -16.64
N ALA A 154 -19.96 12.65 -16.44
CA ALA A 154 -19.28 13.93 -16.67
C ALA A 154 -19.08 14.28 -18.15
N GLY A 155 -19.41 13.36 -19.07
CA GLY A 155 -19.31 13.57 -20.51
C GLY A 155 -17.88 13.50 -21.04
N VAL A 156 -17.02 12.70 -20.40
CA VAL A 156 -15.68 12.42 -20.92
C VAL A 156 -15.81 11.59 -22.20
N ARG A 157 -14.92 11.83 -23.17
CA ARG A 157 -14.86 11.05 -24.41
C ARG A 157 -14.70 9.56 -24.09
N LEU A 158 -15.52 8.72 -24.71
CA LEU A 158 -15.53 7.26 -24.50
C LEU A 158 -14.17 6.59 -24.66
N THR A 159 -13.33 7.09 -25.57
CA THR A 159 -11.97 6.60 -25.80
C THR A 159 -11.01 6.92 -24.65
N THR A 160 -11.27 7.97 -23.87
CA THR A 160 -10.41 8.43 -22.78
C THR A 160 -10.77 7.77 -21.44
N ILE A 161 -12.02 7.30 -21.28
CA ILE A 161 -12.45 6.62 -20.05
C ILE A 161 -11.58 5.38 -19.74
N PRO A 162 -11.29 4.48 -20.70
CA PRO A 162 -10.37 3.36 -20.47
C PRO A 162 -8.97 3.81 -20.04
N ILE A 163 -8.47 4.94 -20.54
CA ILE A 163 -7.15 5.47 -20.18
C ILE A 163 -7.15 5.89 -18.71
N TYR A 164 -8.18 6.61 -18.27
CA TYR A 164 -8.35 6.99 -16.86
C TYR A 164 -8.47 5.77 -15.96
N LEU A 165 -9.31 4.81 -16.33
CA LEU A 165 -9.51 3.58 -15.56
C LEU A 165 -8.23 2.76 -15.48
N LEU A 166 -7.49 2.62 -16.57
CA LEU A 166 -6.23 1.91 -16.57
C LEU A 166 -5.21 2.62 -15.66
N GLN A 167 -5.04 3.94 -15.80
CA GLN A 167 -4.06 4.69 -15.02
C GLN A 167 -4.39 4.67 -13.52
N TYR A 168 -5.61 5.04 -13.13
CA TYR A 168 -6.00 5.08 -11.72
C TYR A 168 -6.18 3.68 -11.13
N GLY A 169 -6.73 2.73 -11.88
CA GLY A 169 -6.90 1.35 -11.44
C GLY A 169 -5.58 0.64 -11.22
N PHE A 170 -4.65 0.76 -12.18
CA PHE A 170 -3.31 0.20 -12.04
C PHE A 170 -2.56 0.86 -10.88
N SER A 171 -2.59 2.19 -10.79
CA SER A 171 -1.93 2.92 -9.70
C SER A 171 -2.53 2.56 -8.34
N TYR A 172 -3.85 2.50 -8.22
CA TYR A 172 -4.51 2.09 -6.97
C TYR A 172 -4.13 0.66 -6.58
N LEU A 173 -4.24 -0.28 -7.53
CA LEU A 173 -3.89 -1.68 -7.30
C LEU A 173 -2.44 -1.78 -6.82
N PHE A 174 -1.50 -1.16 -7.53
CA PHE A 174 -0.07 -1.21 -7.22
C PHE A 174 0.27 -0.54 -5.88
N LEU A 175 -0.09 0.74 -5.71
CA LEU A 175 0.24 1.51 -4.52
C LEU A 175 -0.45 0.93 -3.28
N GLY A 176 -1.69 0.50 -3.41
CA GLY A 176 -2.41 -0.16 -2.32
C GLY A 176 -1.79 -1.49 -1.94
N GLN A 177 -1.26 -2.29 -2.88
CA GLN A 177 -0.53 -3.52 -2.52
C GLN A 177 0.76 -3.22 -1.74
N VAL A 178 1.47 -2.12 -2.04
CA VAL A 178 2.64 -1.69 -1.27
C VAL A 178 2.24 -1.31 0.16
N VAL A 179 1.14 -0.57 0.32
CA VAL A 179 0.61 -0.19 1.64
C VAL A 179 0.13 -1.41 2.44
N VAL A 180 -0.58 -2.34 1.79
CA VAL A 180 -1.04 -3.58 2.42
C VAL A 180 0.16 -4.42 2.86
N LEU A 181 1.19 -4.56 2.02
CA LEU A 181 2.42 -5.27 2.39
C LEU A 181 3.07 -4.63 3.62
N PHE A 182 3.16 -3.30 3.64
CA PHE A 182 3.69 -2.56 4.78
C PHE A 182 2.89 -2.85 6.06
N ALA A 183 1.56 -2.78 6.00
CA ALA A 183 0.68 -3.06 7.13
C ALA A 183 0.85 -4.50 7.65
N CYS A 184 0.94 -5.48 6.74
CA CYS A 184 1.17 -6.88 7.11
C CYS A 184 2.53 -7.08 7.78
N ILE A 185 3.59 -6.48 7.24
CA ILE A 185 4.93 -6.55 7.85
C ILE A 185 4.94 -5.93 9.25
N GLN A 186 4.30 -4.78 9.42
CA GLN A 186 4.15 -4.12 10.73
C GLN A 186 3.45 -5.03 11.73
N GLN A 187 2.35 -5.66 11.32
CA GLN A 187 1.57 -6.55 12.17
C GLN A 187 2.34 -7.82 12.57
N ILE A 188 3.12 -8.39 11.66
CA ILE A 188 4.02 -9.51 11.98
C ILE A 188 5.05 -9.08 13.02
N LEU A 189 5.71 -7.93 12.81
CA LEU A 189 6.70 -7.43 13.76
C LEU A 189 6.10 -7.09 15.12
N LEU A 190 4.90 -6.49 15.16
CA LEU A 190 4.16 -6.24 16.39
C LEU A 190 3.88 -7.54 17.14
N SER A 191 3.46 -8.58 16.44
CA SER A 191 3.17 -9.89 17.02
C SER A 191 4.42 -10.54 17.61
N ILE A 192 5.53 -10.48 16.87
CA ILE A 192 6.84 -10.97 17.32
C ILE A 192 7.32 -10.16 18.54
N LEU A 193 7.15 -8.83 18.51
CA LEU A 193 7.54 -7.94 19.61
C LEU A 193 6.73 -8.24 20.88
N LYS A 194 5.41 -8.42 20.77
CA LYS A 194 4.54 -8.84 21.88
C LYS A 194 4.98 -10.17 22.47
N TYR A 195 5.37 -11.14 21.63
CA TYR A 195 5.90 -12.43 22.08
C TYR A 195 7.18 -12.25 22.91
N TYR A 196 8.19 -11.59 22.35
CA TYR A 196 9.46 -11.39 23.08
C TYR A 196 9.29 -10.53 24.32
N ASN A 197 8.40 -9.53 24.31
CA ASN A 197 8.08 -8.75 25.50
C ASN A 197 7.58 -9.65 26.64
N GLN A 198 6.65 -10.57 26.35
CA GLN A 198 6.16 -11.52 27.36
C GLN A 198 7.24 -12.50 27.84
N VAL A 199 8.05 -13.04 26.93
CA VAL A 199 9.15 -13.96 27.29
C VAL A 199 10.17 -13.25 28.19
N VAL A 200 10.57 -12.03 27.82
CA VAL A 200 11.49 -11.22 28.62
C VAL A 200 10.89 -10.91 29.98
N LEU A 201 9.61 -10.52 30.05
CA LEU A 201 8.92 -10.25 31.31
C LEU A 201 8.85 -11.46 32.25
N ILE A 202 8.59 -12.66 31.71
CA ILE A 202 8.57 -13.91 32.48
C ILE A 202 9.96 -14.22 33.02
N ASN A 203 11.00 -14.06 32.20
CA ASN A 203 12.38 -14.32 32.59
C ASN A 203 12.87 -13.35 33.68
N PHE A 204 12.52 -12.07 33.60
CA PHE A 204 12.79 -11.08 34.65
C PHE A 204 12.10 -11.44 35.97
N LYS A 205 10.81 -11.79 35.94
CA LYS A 205 10.07 -12.20 37.14
C LYS A 205 10.60 -13.48 37.79
N SER A 206 11.22 -14.35 36.99
CA SER A 206 11.82 -15.59 37.49
C SER A 206 13.22 -15.40 38.11
N CYS A 207 13.80 -14.19 38.10
CA CYS A 207 15.16 -13.88 38.57
C CYS A 207 16.24 -14.86 38.05
N LYS A 208 16.03 -15.46 36.86
CA LYS A 208 17.00 -16.36 36.24
C LYS A 208 17.90 -15.54 35.33
N GLU A 209 19.06 -15.13 35.85
CA GLU A 209 20.19 -14.74 35.02
C GLU A 209 20.65 -15.94 34.22
N SER A 210 20.03 -16.10 33.05
CA SER A 210 20.30 -17.20 32.15
C SER A 210 20.80 -16.64 30.82
N ARG A 211 21.68 -17.41 30.18
CA ARG A 211 22.12 -17.17 28.80
C ARG A 211 20.92 -17.02 27.84
N GLU A 212 19.78 -17.62 28.18
CA GLU A 212 18.51 -17.54 27.49
C GLU A 212 17.82 -16.17 27.62
N LEU A 213 17.92 -15.50 28.78
CA LEU A 213 17.43 -14.12 28.95
C LEU A 213 18.20 -13.17 28.02
N TYR A 214 19.53 -13.23 28.04
CA TYR A 214 20.38 -12.42 27.15
C TYR A 214 20.07 -12.69 25.67
N TYR A 215 19.93 -13.96 25.28
CA TYR A 215 19.55 -14.32 23.91
C TYR A 215 18.20 -13.72 23.49
N ASN A 216 17.17 -13.85 24.33
CA ASN A 216 15.84 -13.29 24.07
C ASN A 216 15.84 -11.76 24.03
N PHE A 217 16.65 -11.10 24.85
CA PHE A 217 16.82 -9.66 24.84
C PHE A 217 17.53 -9.17 23.56
N CYS A 218 18.58 -9.87 23.10
CA CYS A 218 19.21 -9.58 21.81
C CYS A 218 18.22 -9.71 20.65
N LYS A 219 17.35 -10.74 20.67
CA LYS A 219 16.29 -10.92 19.66
C LYS A 219 15.25 -9.81 19.72
N TYR A 220 14.84 -9.40 20.91
CA TYR A 220 13.94 -8.25 21.10
C TYR A 220 14.53 -6.96 20.49
N ASN A 221 15.80 -6.65 20.80
CA ASN A 221 16.49 -5.48 20.22
C ASN A 221 16.62 -5.57 18.70
N GLN A 222 16.87 -6.77 18.16
CA GLN A 222 16.89 -6.99 16.71
C GLN A 222 15.53 -6.67 16.06
N VAL A 223 14.42 -7.05 16.69
CA VAL A 223 13.06 -6.75 16.20
C VAL A 223 12.77 -5.25 16.25
N ILE A 224 13.18 -4.54 17.31
CA ILE A 224 13.07 -3.08 17.39
C ILE A 224 13.87 -2.42 16.27
N TRP A 225 15.13 -2.82 16.10
CA TRP A 225 16.01 -2.28 15.07
C TRP A 225 15.42 -2.46 13.67
N LEU A 226 14.91 -3.66 13.34
CA LEU A 226 14.21 -3.94 12.09
C LEU A 226 12.97 -3.03 11.91
N SER A 227 12.20 -2.85 12.99
CA SER A 227 10.95 -2.07 12.97
C SER A 227 11.18 -0.58 12.73
N TYR A 228 12.26 -0.02 13.29
CA TYR A 228 12.54 1.42 13.22
C TYR A 228 13.44 1.79 12.03
N ILE A 229 14.52 1.05 11.78
CA ILE A 229 15.56 1.42 10.82
C ILE A 229 15.27 0.82 9.44
N GLU A 230 15.16 -0.51 9.35
CA GLU A 230 15.06 -1.20 8.06
C GLU A 230 13.72 -0.95 7.38
N ILE A 231 12.63 -0.97 8.14
CA ILE A 231 11.32 -0.61 7.57
C ILE A 231 11.30 0.83 7.08
N ASN A 232 11.85 1.77 7.84
CA ASN A 232 11.83 3.16 7.41
C ASN A 232 12.70 3.37 6.16
N HIS A 233 13.82 2.65 6.05
CA HIS A 233 14.64 2.66 4.84
C HIS A 233 13.92 2.07 3.62
N CYS A 234 13.19 0.96 3.78
CA CYS A 234 12.51 0.30 2.67
C CYS A 234 11.20 0.98 2.28
N PHE A 235 10.40 1.43 3.25
CA PHE A 235 9.05 1.93 3.03
C PHE A 235 8.89 3.44 3.26
N GLY A 236 9.80 4.11 3.95
CA GLY A 236 9.62 5.51 4.37
C GLY A 236 9.37 6.45 3.20
N LEU A 237 10.25 6.44 2.20
CA LEU A 237 10.10 7.30 1.02
C LEU A 237 8.93 6.84 0.12
N LEU A 238 8.66 5.54 0.02
CA LEU A 238 7.50 5.02 -0.72
C LEU A 238 6.19 5.52 -0.12
N LEU A 239 6.02 5.38 1.20
CA LEU A 239 4.84 5.82 1.92
C LEU A 239 4.69 7.34 1.90
N LEU A 240 5.80 8.09 1.92
CA LEU A 240 5.78 9.54 1.76
C LEU A 240 5.19 9.93 0.39
N LEU A 241 5.68 9.32 -0.69
CA LEU A 241 5.18 9.56 -2.05
C LEU A 241 3.71 9.14 -2.19
N VAL A 242 3.32 7.98 -1.65
CA VAL A 242 1.92 7.52 -1.63
C VAL A 242 1.04 8.49 -0.87
N THR A 243 1.46 8.93 0.32
CA THR A 243 0.70 9.87 1.15
C THR A 243 0.55 11.21 0.45
N GLY A 244 1.63 11.73 -0.15
CA GLY A 244 1.59 12.96 -0.94
C GLY A 244 0.62 12.87 -2.13
N LEU A 245 0.62 11.73 -2.85
CA LEU A 245 -0.33 11.48 -3.93
C LEU A 245 -1.78 11.43 -3.43
N ILE A 246 -2.04 10.72 -2.32
CA ILE A 246 -3.38 10.62 -1.74
C ILE A 246 -3.86 12.02 -1.35
N LEU A 247 -3.04 12.82 -0.65
CA LEU A 247 -3.40 14.19 -0.27
C LEU A 247 -3.64 15.09 -1.49
N LEU A 248 -2.88 14.89 -2.57
CA LEU A 248 -3.09 15.64 -3.81
C LEU A 248 -4.40 15.25 -4.49
N ILE A 249 -4.77 13.96 -4.54
CA ILE A 249 -5.98 13.48 -5.23
C ILE A 249 -7.24 13.62 -4.38
N THR A 250 -7.14 13.57 -3.05
CA THR A 250 -8.31 13.56 -2.14
C THR A 250 -9.30 14.72 -2.36
N PRO A 251 -8.86 15.96 -2.67
CA PRO A 251 -9.76 17.05 -2.99
C PRO A 251 -10.56 16.86 -4.28
N SER A 252 -10.22 15.91 -5.16
CA SER A 252 -10.92 15.68 -6.43
C SER A 252 -12.39 15.33 -6.31
N GLY A 253 -12.77 14.48 -5.34
CA GLY A 253 -14.18 14.17 -5.06
C GLY A 253 -14.97 15.42 -4.62
N PRO A 254 -14.51 16.17 -3.60
CA PRO A 254 -15.10 17.44 -3.22
C PRO A 254 -15.15 18.48 -4.36
N PHE A 255 -14.09 18.62 -5.16
CA PHE A 255 -14.09 19.52 -6.32
C PHE A 255 -15.09 19.08 -7.40
N TYR A 256 -15.25 17.77 -7.63
CA TYR A 256 -16.29 17.24 -8.51
C TYR A 256 -17.68 17.63 -8.00
N LEU A 257 -17.93 17.50 -6.69
CA LEU A 257 -19.18 17.88 -6.05
C LEU A 257 -19.46 19.37 -6.25
N VAL A 258 -18.47 20.24 -5.98
CA VAL A 258 -18.62 21.69 -6.12
C VAL A 258 -18.88 22.10 -7.57
N SER A 259 -18.08 21.60 -8.50
CA SER A 259 -18.14 22.01 -9.92
C SER A 259 -19.32 21.42 -10.69
N THR A 260 -20.02 20.40 -10.17
CA THR A 260 -21.15 19.79 -10.86
C THR A 260 -22.47 19.93 -10.11
N ILE A 261 -22.47 19.68 -8.81
CA ILE A 261 -23.68 19.64 -8.00
C ILE A 261 -24.06 21.05 -7.52
N PHE A 262 -23.11 21.80 -6.94
CA PHE A 262 -23.41 23.16 -6.48
C PHE A 262 -23.57 24.17 -7.61
N GLU A 263 -22.99 23.91 -8.79
CA GLU A 263 -23.29 24.68 -10.02
C GLU A 263 -24.67 24.36 -10.63
N GLY A 264 -25.47 23.47 -10.02
CA GLY A 264 -26.84 23.17 -10.47
C GLY A 264 -26.94 22.42 -11.81
N ARG A 265 -25.87 21.72 -12.21
CA ARG A 265 -25.82 20.97 -13.49
C ARG A 265 -26.76 19.77 -13.52
N PHE A 266 -27.19 19.29 -12.36
CA PHE A 266 -28.13 18.19 -12.20
C PHE A 266 -29.44 18.70 -11.58
N ARG A 267 -30.51 18.76 -12.39
CA ARG A 267 -31.80 19.32 -11.99
C ARG A 267 -32.76 18.30 -11.34
N GLN A 268 -32.44 17.01 -11.38
CA GLN A 268 -33.29 15.94 -10.86
C GLN A 268 -32.75 15.40 -9.52
N ASN A 269 -33.63 15.25 -8.52
CA ASN A 269 -33.27 14.86 -7.14
C ASN A 269 -32.54 13.50 -7.06
N TRP A 270 -32.90 12.54 -7.93
CA TRP A 270 -32.22 11.24 -7.96
C TRP A 270 -30.80 11.34 -8.54
N GLN A 271 -30.58 12.17 -9.57
CA GLN A 271 -29.26 12.42 -10.15
C GLN A 271 -28.36 13.14 -9.15
N PHE A 272 -28.92 14.12 -8.43
CA PHE A 272 -28.23 14.82 -7.36
C PHE A 272 -27.72 13.85 -6.28
N THR A 273 -28.58 12.93 -5.85
CA THR A 273 -28.25 11.94 -4.80
C THR A 273 -27.15 10.99 -5.26
N LEU A 274 -27.26 10.45 -6.48
CA LEU A 274 -26.25 9.55 -7.05
C LEU A 274 -24.90 10.25 -7.23
N MET A 275 -24.87 11.47 -7.76
CA MET A 275 -23.62 12.22 -7.96
C MET A 275 -22.94 12.58 -6.63
N SER A 276 -23.72 12.89 -5.59
CA SER A 276 -23.18 13.14 -4.26
C SER A 276 -22.53 11.88 -3.70
N LEU A 277 -23.16 10.72 -3.87
CA LEU A 277 -22.60 9.44 -3.48
C LEU A 277 -21.33 9.10 -4.27
N THR A 278 -21.31 9.35 -5.58
CA THR A 278 -20.14 9.19 -6.44
C THR A 278 -18.98 10.06 -5.97
N ALA A 279 -19.23 11.32 -5.59
CA ALA A 279 -18.22 12.25 -5.09
C ALA A 279 -17.64 11.82 -3.73
N ILE A 280 -18.47 11.33 -2.81
CA ILE A 280 -18.02 10.81 -1.50
C ILE A 280 -17.14 9.56 -1.70
N LEU A 281 -17.57 8.64 -2.56
CA LEU A 281 -16.84 7.41 -2.85
C LEU A 281 -15.59 7.64 -3.72
N TRP A 282 -15.43 8.82 -4.30
CA TRP A 282 -14.32 9.14 -5.20
C TRP A 282 -12.95 9.03 -4.51
N SER A 283 -12.87 9.51 -3.28
CA SER A 283 -11.63 9.58 -2.49
C SER A 283 -11.55 8.50 -1.41
N LEU A 284 -12.67 7.85 -1.07
CA LEU A 284 -12.76 6.88 0.02
C LEU A 284 -11.76 5.72 -0.09
N PRO A 285 -11.56 5.06 -1.26
CA PRO A 285 -10.56 4.00 -1.40
C PRO A 285 -9.13 4.44 -1.04
N TRP A 286 -8.76 5.67 -1.40
CA TRP A 286 -7.44 6.24 -1.13
C TRP A 286 -7.27 6.62 0.34
N ILE A 287 -8.30 7.17 0.96
CA ILE A 287 -8.30 7.51 2.39
C ILE A 287 -8.16 6.23 3.23
N VAL A 288 -8.85 5.14 2.88
CA VAL A 288 -8.72 3.86 3.61
C VAL A 288 -7.29 3.32 3.54
N LEU A 289 -6.61 3.42 2.39
CA LEU A 289 -5.19 3.07 2.29
C LEU A 289 -4.32 3.93 3.21
N LEU A 290 -4.59 5.23 3.31
CA LEU A 290 -3.89 6.12 4.21
C LEU A 290 -4.12 5.75 5.68
N VAL A 291 -5.34 5.34 6.06
CA VAL A 291 -5.62 4.82 7.40
C VAL A 291 -4.82 3.54 7.68
N PHE A 292 -4.74 2.63 6.71
CA PHE A 292 -3.92 1.42 6.84
C PHE A 292 -2.43 1.72 7.02
N SER A 293 -1.88 2.74 6.35
CA SER A 293 -0.49 3.14 6.55
C SER A 293 -0.26 3.83 7.91
N MET A 294 -1.28 4.50 8.46
CA MET A 294 -1.23 5.24 9.72
C MET A 294 -1.50 4.40 10.99
N GLY A 295 -1.96 3.15 10.90
CA GLY A 295 -2.21 2.24 12.04
C GLY A 295 -0.99 1.89 12.92
N ARG A 296 0.07 2.69 12.84
CA ARG A 296 1.45 2.52 13.27
C ARG A 296 1.69 2.77 14.77
N ASN A 297 0.70 3.27 15.50
CA ASN A 297 0.88 3.64 16.90
C ASN A 297 1.09 2.44 17.83
N ASP A 298 0.72 1.23 17.42
CA ASP A 298 0.73 0.08 18.33
C ASP A 298 2.12 -0.53 18.54
N VAL A 299 3.02 -0.45 17.55
CA VAL A 299 4.44 -0.86 17.72
C VAL A 299 5.16 0.10 18.66
N GLN A 300 5.00 1.41 18.47
CA GLN A 300 5.62 2.41 19.36
C GLN A 300 5.08 2.32 20.80
N LYS A 301 3.76 2.12 20.96
CA LYS A 301 3.16 1.85 22.27
C LYS A 301 3.72 0.59 22.92
N GLU A 302 3.93 -0.48 22.16
CA GLU A 302 4.43 -1.75 22.71
C GLU A 302 5.90 -1.64 23.13
N VAL A 303 6.75 -0.96 22.36
CA VAL A 303 8.14 -0.66 22.75
C VAL A 303 8.18 0.16 24.04
N GLY A 304 7.28 1.13 24.19
CA GLY A 304 7.19 1.95 25.41
C GLY A 304 6.90 1.14 26.68
N LYS A 305 6.16 0.02 26.59
CA LYS A 305 5.83 -0.81 27.77
C LYS A 305 7.05 -1.45 28.42
N CYS A 306 8.10 -1.79 27.66
CA CYS A 306 9.33 -2.36 28.21
C CYS A 306 10.17 -1.33 28.99
N VAL A 307 10.13 -0.05 28.61
CA VAL A 307 10.93 1.02 29.23
C VAL A 307 10.38 1.40 30.62
N TYR A 308 9.08 1.19 30.84
CA TYR A 308 8.38 1.57 32.08
C TYR A 308 8.26 0.47 33.13
N TYR A 309 8.83 -0.73 32.93
CA TYR A 309 9.02 -1.64 34.05
C TYR A 309 10.27 -1.18 34.82
N PRO A 310 10.13 -0.49 35.96
CA PRO A 310 11.30 -0.17 36.76
C PRO A 310 11.84 -1.50 37.26
N LEU A 311 13.12 -1.73 37.04
CA LEU A 311 13.94 -2.56 37.91
C LEU A 311 13.65 -2.08 39.35
N LYS A 312 12.82 -2.82 40.07
CA LYS A 312 12.56 -2.62 41.48
C LYS A 312 13.22 -3.73 42.25
#